data_AF-A0A9W4GV76-F1
#
_entry.id   AF-A0A9W4GV76-F1
#
_cell.length_a   1.000
_cell.length_b   1.000
_cell.length_c   1.000
_cell.angle_alpha   90.00
_cell.angle_beta   90.00
_cell.angle_gamma   90.00
#
_symmetry.space_group_name_H-M   'P 1'
#
loop_
_entity.id
_entity.type
_entity.pdbx_description
1 polymer ?
#
loop_
_entity_poly.entity_id
_entity_poly.type
_entity_poly.pdbx_seq_one_letter_code
_entity_poly.pdbx_strand_id
1 'polypeptide(L)'
;MAKILRMPSERDLPQGARRDFVEELWDYYRRAGRPTLQEIADAISADYDAFTASKETIRRAMLGKTVPIDGDVADALFEVFCKRSKTDPNEDRWPDSMDGSEPRRDWWRSLWSRALEEAPPTPVGPGSTSGWGSGGGWGTSAARSSAAVEEPPF
;
A
#
# COMPACT_ATOMS: atom_id res chain seq x y z
N MET A 1 -19.56 -7.94 16.19
CA MET A 1 -18.88 -6.84 16.91
C MET A 1 -18.03 -6.05 15.92
N ALA A 2 -18.29 -4.75 15.75
CA ALA A 2 -17.49 -3.91 14.87
C ALA A 2 -16.11 -3.71 15.50
N LYS A 3 -15.07 -4.31 14.91
CA LYS A 3 -13.69 -4.13 15.39
C LYS A 3 -13.28 -2.72 15.00
N ILE A 4 -13.17 -1.83 15.98
CA ILE A 4 -12.69 -0.45 15.78
C ILE A 4 -11.31 -0.56 15.15
N LEU A 5 -11.17 -0.08 13.92
CA LEU A 5 -9.86 0.04 13.28
C LEU A 5 -9.01 1.00 14.12
N ARG A 6 -7.73 0.69 14.24
CA ARG A 6 -6.75 1.60 14.83
C ARG A 6 -5.59 1.78 13.87
N MET A 7 -5.03 2.97 13.91
CA MET A 7 -3.82 3.29 13.17
C MET A 7 -2.70 2.32 13.56
N PRO A 8 -1.98 1.73 12.58
CA PRO A 8 -0.82 0.89 12.85
C PRO A 8 0.24 1.63 13.66
N SER A 9 0.94 0.90 14.53
CA SER A 9 2.10 1.46 15.25
C SER A 9 3.30 1.52 14.30
N GLU A 10 4.31 2.34 14.63
CA GLU A 10 5.56 2.42 13.87
C GLU A 10 6.34 1.11 13.77
N ARG A 11 6.10 0.19 14.71
CA ARG A 11 6.65 -1.17 14.64
C ARG A 11 6.00 -2.03 13.57
N ASP A 12 4.72 -1.81 13.27
CA ASP A 12 3.95 -2.56 12.27
C ASP A 12 4.01 -1.91 10.89
N LEU A 13 4.15 -0.57 10.86
CA LEU A 13 4.28 0.23 9.65
C LEU A 13 5.40 1.27 9.87
N PRO A 14 6.65 0.95 9.51
CA PRO A 14 7.78 1.86 9.70
C PRO A 14 7.61 3.14 8.87
N GLN A 15 8.35 4.18 9.26
CA GLN A 15 8.41 5.45 8.51
C GLN A 15 8.78 5.19 7.04
N GLY A 16 8.07 5.82 6.12
CA GLY A 16 8.18 5.58 4.67
C GLY A 16 6.94 6.03 3.91
N ALA A 17 7.00 5.99 2.59
CA ALA A 17 5.93 6.48 1.72
C ALA A 17 4.60 5.76 1.96
N ARG A 18 4.64 4.46 2.27
CA ARG A 18 3.44 3.70 2.62
C ARG A 18 2.83 4.15 3.94
N ARG A 19 3.66 4.56 4.90
CA ARG A 19 3.18 5.12 6.16
C ARG A 19 2.49 6.45 5.90
N ASP A 20 3.14 7.38 5.19
CA ASP A 20 2.56 8.68 4.81
C ASP A 20 1.17 8.52 4.17
N PHE A 21 1.06 7.62 3.19
CA PHE A 21 -0.21 7.29 2.55
C PHE A 21 -1.28 6.79 3.55
N VAL A 22 -0.90 5.91 4.48
CA VAL A 22 -1.82 5.37 5.49
C VAL A 22 -2.19 6.44 6.52
N GLU A 23 -1.27 7.30 6.95
CA GLU A 23 -1.56 8.41 7.87
C GLU A 23 -2.59 9.34 7.26
N GLU A 24 -2.42 9.64 5.97
CA GLU A 24 -3.34 10.46 5.19
C GLU A 24 -4.73 9.82 5.10
N LEU A 25 -4.80 8.53 4.75
CA LEU A 25 -6.05 7.77 4.71
C LEU A 25 -6.75 7.77 6.09
N TRP A 26 -5.97 7.68 7.17
CA TRP A 26 -6.45 7.75 8.55
C TRP A 26 -6.97 9.13 8.93
N ASP A 27 -6.38 10.20 8.39
CA ASP A 27 -6.88 11.55 8.59
C ASP A 27 -8.28 11.71 8.00
N TYR A 28 -8.46 11.33 6.74
CA TYR A 28 -9.77 11.34 6.08
C TYR A 28 -10.77 10.41 6.76
N TYR A 29 -10.35 9.21 7.19
CA TYR A 29 -11.18 8.30 7.95
C TYR A 29 -11.71 8.92 9.25
N ARG A 30 -10.86 9.68 9.98
CA ARG A 30 -11.25 10.38 11.20
C ARG A 30 -12.21 11.53 10.89
N ARG A 31 -11.93 12.33 9.86
CA ARG A 31 -12.81 13.44 9.42
C ARG A 31 -14.18 12.94 8.94
N ALA A 32 -14.23 11.77 8.33
CA ALA A 32 -15.46 11.11 7.89
C ALA A 32 -16.29 10.50 9.04
N GLY A 33 -15.91 10.72 10.31
CA GLY A 33 -16.64 10.21 11.47
C GLY A 33 -16.36 8.73 11.79
N ARG A 34 -15.25 8.17 11.29
CA ARG A 34 -14.84 6.78 11.51
C ARG A 34 -15.89 5.75 11.05
N PRO A 35 -16.26 5.75 9.76
CA PRO A 35 -17.23 4.79 9.24
C PRO A 35 -16.78 3.34 9.45
N THR A 36 -17.72 2.40 9.50
CA THR A 36 -17.38 0.98 9.54
C THR A 36 -16.90 0.48 8.18
N LEU A 37 -16.14 -0.63 8.16
CA LEU A 37 -15.73 -1.26 6.89
C LEU A 37 -16.91 -1.63 5.99
N GLN A 38 -18.05 -1.99 6.60
CA GLN A 38 -19.27 -2.29 5.86
C GLN A 38 -19.83 -1.04 5.18
N GLU A 39 -19.87 0.08 5.89
CA GLU A 39 -20.33 1.36 5.35
C GLU A 39 -19.44 1.89 4.23
N ILE A 40 -18.13 1.66 4.31
CA ILE A 40 -17.19 2.03 3.24
C ILE A 40 -17.42 1.13 2.02
N ALA A 41 -17.51 -0.19 2.24
CA ALA A 41 -17.75 -1.15 1.15
C ALA A 41 -19.08 -0.88 0.44
N ASP A 42 -20.14 -0.61 1.21
CA ASP A 42 -21.47 -0.28 0.70
C ASP A 42 -21.47 1.02 -0.11
N ALA A 43 -20.77 2.06 0.39
CA ALA A 43 -20.62 3.32 -0.34
C ALA A 43 -19.84 3.14 -1.66
N ILE A 44 -18.76 2.36 -1.66
CA ILE A 44 -18.01 2.06 -2.89
C ILE A 44 -18.89 1.30 -3.89
N SER A 45 -19.61 0.27 -3.44
CA SER A 45 -20.52 -0.48 -4.31
C SER A 45 -21.71 0.33 -4.82
N ALA A 46 -22.14 1.36 -4.09
CA ALA A 46 -23.24 2.22 -4.50
C ALA A 46 -22.82 3.30 -5.51
N ASP A 47 -21.61 3.86 -5.36
CA ASP A 47 -21.10 4.93 -6.22
C ASP A 47 -20.28 4.41 -7.42
N TYR A 48 -19.75 3.17 -7.37
CA TYR A 48 -18.91 2.58 -8.42
C TYR A 48 -19.41 1.19 -8.84
N ASP A 49 -19.93 1.09 -10.07
CA ASP A 49 -20.46 -0.16 -10.64
C ASP A 49 -19.33 -1.09 -11.16
N ALA A 50 -18.19 -0.49 -11.55
CA ALA A 50 -17.10 -1.20 -12.22
C ALA A 50 -16.20 -2.03 -11.28
N PHE A 51 -16.20 -1.75 -9.97
CA PHE A 51 -15.36 -2.48 -9.02
C PHE A 51 -15.99 -2.56 -7.63
N THR A 52 -15.71 -3.66 -6.94
CA THR A 52 -16.16 -3.88 -5.56
C THR A 52 -14.93 -4.02 -4.67
N ALA A 53 -14.74 -3.07 -3.76
CA ALA A 53 -13.72 -3.18 -2.73
C ALA A 53 -14.23 -4.08 -1.58
N SER A 54 -13.67 -5.29 -1.47
CA SER A 54 -13.98 -6.17 -0.34
C SER A 54 -13.56 -5.53 0.99
N LYS A 55 -14.31 -5.80 2.07
CA LYS A 55 -13.97 -5.34 3.44
C LYS A 55 -12.54 -5.70 3.85
N GLU A 56 -12.03 -6.84 3.39
CA GLU A 56 -10.65 -7.27 3.62
C GLU A 56 -9.65 -6.37 2.88
N THR A 57 -9.93 -5.97 1.65
CA THR A 57 -9.10 -5.03 0.88
C THR A 57 -9.03 -3.68 1.58
N ILE A 58 -10.18 -3.13 1.96
CA ILE A 58 -10.27 -1.85 2.68
C ILE A 58 -9.50 -1.93 4.00
N ARG A 59 -9.67 -3.04 4.73
CA ARG A 59 -8.94 -3.29 5.99
C ARG A 59 -7.43 -3.35 5.79
N ARG A 60 -6.96 -4.06 4.75
CA ARG A 60 -5.52 -4.18 4.48
C ARG A 60 -4.90 -2.86 4.03
N ALA A 61 -5.63 -2.06 3.25
CA ALA A 61 -5.26 -0.70 2.89
C ALA A 61 -5.14 0.21 4.12
N MET A 62 -6.17 0.23 4.97
CA MET A 62 -6.18 0.96 6.25
C MET A 62 -5.06 0.53 7.22
N LEU A 63 -4.54 -0.68 7.09
CA LEU A 63 -3.46 -1.19 7.92
C LEU A 63 -2.07 -1.06 7.27
N GLY A 64 -1.97 -0.49 6.06
CA GLY A 64 -0.71 -0.43 5.31
C GLY A 64 -0.15 -1.79 4.90
N LYS A 65 -0.97 -2.86 4.97
CA LYS A 65 -0.56 -4.22 4.57
C LYS A 65 -0.57 -4.40 3.07
N THR A 66 -1.39 -3.63 2.38
CA THR A 66 -1.54 -3.69 0.93
C THR A 66 -1.84 -2.28 0.44
N VAL A 67 -1.12 -1.82 -0.58
CA VAL A 67 -1.46 -0.61 -1.31
C VAL A 67 -2.28 -1.05 -2.53
N PRO A 68 -3.45 -0.45 -2.82
CA PRO A 68 -4.21 -0.81 -4.01
C PRO A 68 -3.36 -0.55 -5.25
N ILE A 69 -3.14 -1.57 -6.09
CA ILE A 69 -2.42 -1.41 -7.36
C ILE A 69 -3.29 -0.66 -8.36
N ASP A 70 -4.59 -0.88 -8.27
CA ASP A 70 -5.59 -0.26 -9.11
C ASP A 70 -5.90 1.16 -8.61
N GLY A 71 -5.67 2.14 -9.48
CA GLY A 71 -5.84 3.55 -9.15
C GLY A 71 -7.29 3.92 -8.89
N ASP A 72 -8.25 3.30 -9.60
CA ASP A 72 -9.68 3.56 -9.41
C ASP A 72 -10.15 3.11 -8.02
N VAL A 73 -9.63 1.99 -7.51
CA VAL A 73 -9.92 1.54 -6.14
C VAL A 73 -9.36 2.51 -5.09
N ALA A 74 -8.16 3.06 -5.32
CA ALA A 74 -7.56 4.05 -4.43
C ALA A 74 -8.31 5.40 -4.46
N ASP A 75 -8.71 5.84 -5.65
CA ASP A 75 -9.48 7.07 -5.86
C ASP A 75 -10.86 6.95 -5.19
N ALA A 76 -11.59 5.85 -5.39
CA ALA A 76 -12.90 5.65 -4.77
C ALA A 76 -12.86 5.60 -3.24
N LEU A 77 -11.82 4.99 -2.65
CA LEU A 77 -11.64 5.03 -1.20
C LEU A 77 -11.54 6.48 -0.70
N PHE A 78 -10.75 7.29 -1.40
CA PHE A 78 -10.57 8.70 -1.09
C PHE A 78 -11.84 9.51 -1.33
N GLU A 79 -12.54 9.32 -2.45
CA GLU A 79 -13.78 10.02 -2.78
C GLU A 79 -14.89 9.69 -1.77
N VAL A 80 -15.03 8.43 -1.34
CA VAL A 80 -15.98 8.04 -0.29
C VAL A 80 -15.68 8.73 1.03
N PHE A 81 -14.41 8.84 1.42
CA PHE A 81 -14.06 9.57 2.64
C PHE A 81 -14.32 11.06 2.52
N CYS A 82 -13.92 11.70 1.41
CA CYS A 82 -14.17 13.11 1.13
C CYS A 82 -15.67 13.43 1.15
N LYS A 83 -16.50 12.62 0.48
CA LYS A 83 -17.96 12.76 0.46
C LYS A 83 -18.55 12.67 1.87
N ARG A 84 -18.09 11.72 2.68
CA ARG A 84 -18.56 11.57 4.07
C ARG A 84 -18.06 12.68 5.00
N SER A 85 -16.87 13.20 4.79
CA SER A 85 -16.32 14.33 5.56
C SER A 85 -16.75 15.70 5.02
N LYS A 86 -17.60 15.75 3.98
CA LYS A 86 -18.00 16.98 3.28
C LYS A 86 -16.80 17.83 2.85
N THR A 87 -15.71 17.16 2.50
CA THR A 87 -14.44 17.74 2.10
C THR A 87 -14.37 17.67 0.59
N ASP A 88 -14.14 18.81 -0.08
CA ASP A 88 -14.06 18.82 -1.54
C ASP A 88 -12.71 18.21 -1.99
N PRO A 89 -12.69 17.18 -2.84
CA PRO A 89 -11.45 16.53 -3.25
C PRO A 89 -10.58 17.38 -4.19
N ASN A 90 -11.14 18.40 -4.83
CA ASN A 90 -10.45 19.26 -5.79
C ASN A 90 -10.07 20.62 -5.19
N GLU A 91 -10.57 20.92 -4.00
CA GLU A 91 -10.14 22.08 -3.23
C GLU A 91 -8.67 21.95 -2.80
N ASP A 92 -8.07 23.12 -2.61
CA ASP A 92 -6.72 23.25 -2.11
C ASP A 92 -6.52 22.51 -0.78
N ARG A 93 -5.42 21.77 -0.69
CA ARG A 93 -5.05 21.08 0.54
C ARG A 93 -4.51 22.03 1.61
N TRP A 94 -3.74 23.02 1.21
CA TRP A 94 -3.09 24.03 2.05
C TRP A 94 -3.41 25.43 1.52
N PRO A 95 -4.64 25.94 1.75
CA PRO A 95 -5.11 27.19 1.16
C PRO A 95 -4.27 28.42 1.52
N ASP A 96 -3.47 28.33 2.59
CA ASP A 96 -2.54 29.36 3.05
C ASP A 96 -1.09 29.15 2.57
N SER A 97 -0.81 28.17 1.71
CA SER A 97 0.53 27.89 1.21
C SER A 97 0.96 28.91 0.17
N MET A 98 2.14 29.54 0.38
CA MET A 98 2.74 30.43 -0.62
C MET A 98 3.43 29.70 -1.77
N ASP A 99 3.66 28.38 -1.65
CA ASP A 99 4.43 27.58 -2.61
C ASP A 99 3.59 27.07 -3.80
N GLY A 100 2.29 27.41 -3.81
CA GLY A 100 1.36 27.02 -4.86
C GLY A 100 0.18 26.24 -4.32
N SER A 101 -0.91 26.31 -5.08
CA SER A 101 -2.13 25.58 -4.80
C SER A 101 -2.04 24.16 -5.35
N GLU A 102 -1.92 23.17 -4.46
CA GLU A 102 -2.03 21.75 -4.84
C GLU A 102 -3.42 21.21 -4.50
N PRO A 103 -4.19 20.75 -5.49
CA PRO A 103 -5.46 20.10 -5.24
C PRO A 103 -5.27 18.88 -4.35
N ARG A 104 -6.19 18.69 -3.41
CA ARG A 104 -6.16 17.59 -2.46
C ARG A 104 -6.10 16.21 -3.13
N ARG A 105 -6.74 16.05 -4.29
CA ARG A 105 -6.69 14.86 -5.15
C ARG A 105 -5.30 14.59 -5.73
N ASP A 106 -4.58 15.62 -6.17
CA ASP A 106 -3.22 15.48 -6.72
C ASP A 106 -2.22 15.08 -5.63
N TRP A 107 -2.29 15.71 -4.46
CA TRP A 107 -1.51 15.29 -3.29
C TRP A 107 -1.77 13.82 -2.92
N TRP A 108 -3.05 13.44 -2.86
CA TRP A 108 -3.47 12.07 -2.58
C TRP A 108 -2.86 11.07 -3.57
N ARG A 109 -2.94 11.36 -4.88
CA ARG A 109 -2.35 10.52 -5.92
C ARG A 109 -0.83 10.45 -5.85
N SER A 110 -0.17 11.54 -5.45
CA SER A 110 1.28 11.57 -5.22
C SER A 110 1.67 10.61 -4.09
N LEU A 111 0.97 10.66 -2.96
CA LEU A 111 1.21 9.73 -1.84
C LEU A 111 0.95 8.27 -2.23
N TRP A 112 -0.14 8.01 -2.94
CA TRP A 112 -0.47 6.67 -3.43
C TRP A 112 0.61 6.13 -4.38
N SER A 113 1.04 6.93 -5.36
CA SER A 113 2.08 6.55 -6.33
C SER A 113 3.40 6.23 -5.62
N ARG A 114 3.83 7.09 -4.68
CA ARG A 114 5.05 6.86 -3.89
C ARG A 114 4.94 5.60 -3.03
N ALA A 115 3.76 5.30 -2.48
CA ALA A 115 3.51 4.10 -1.71
C ALA A 115 3.54 2.81 -2.55
N LEU A 116 3.23 2.91 -3.85
CA LEU A 116 3.39 1.81 -4.82
C LEU A 116 4.84 1.60 -5.24
N GLU A 117 5.60 2.68 -5.42
CA GLU A 117 7.02 2.63 -5.77
C GLU A 117 7.89 2.11 -4.61
N GLU A 118 7.44 2.30 -3.37
CA GLU A 118 8.11 1.76 -2.19
C GLU A 118 8.01 0.22 -2.16
N ALA A 119 9.16 -0.44 -2.32
CA ALA A 119 9.28 -1.88 -2.22
C ALA A 119 8.62 -2.38 -0.92
N PRO A 120 7.83 -3.47 -0.96
CA PRO A 120 7.19 -3.98 0.24
C PRO A 120 8.24 -4.24 1.32
N PRO A 121 7.95 -3.91 2.59
CA PRO A 121 8.90 -4.14 3.66
C PRO A 121 9.28 -5.61 3.63
N THR A 122 10.58 -5.87 3.49
CA THR A 122 11.11 -7.23 3.52
C THR A 122 10.67 -7.82 4.85
N PRO A 123 9.98 -8.97 4.89
CA PRO A 123 9.56 -9.55 6.16
C PRO A 123 10.82 -9.81 6.98
N VAL A 124 10.98 -9.08 8.08
CA VAL A 124 12.00 -9.32 9.09
C VAL A 124 11.66 -10.66 9.75
N GLY A 125 12.11 -11.75 9.13
CA GLY A 125 12.06 -13.07 9.72
C GLY A 125 12.86 -13.09 11.02
N PRO A 126 12.36 -13.75 12.09
CA PRO A 126 13.13 -13.89 13.32
C PRO A 126 14.33 -14.80 13.06
N GLY A 127 15.53 -14.21 12.99
CA GLY A 127 16.80 -14.93 13.05
C GLY A 127 17.50 -15.15 11.70
N SER A 128 18.40 -14.23 11.36
CA SER A 128 19.67 -14.61 10.76
C SER A 128 20.78 -13.81 11.42
N THR A 129 21.15 -14.28 12.61
CA THR A 129 22.52 -14.16 13.08
C THR A 129 23.37 -15.10 12.21
N SER A 130 24.07 -14.52 11.25
CA SER A 130 25.20 -15.10 10.50
C SER A 130 25.70 -13.93 9.65
N GLY A 131 26.71 -13.19 10.12
CA GLY A 131 28.09 -13.62 9.99
C GLY A 131 28.66 -12.88 8.77
N TRP A 132 29.64 -12.02 9.00
CA TRP A 132 30.38 -11.35 7.93
C TRP A 132 30.83 -12.36 6.86
N GLY A 133 30.49 -12.12 5.60
CA GLY A 133 30.83 -13.01 4.50
C GLY A 133 30.66 -12.34 3.15
N SER A 134 31.79 -12.02 2.55
CA SER A 134 32.02 -11.42 1.24
C SER A 134 31.14 -11.90 0.07
N GLY A 135 30.84 -10.97 -0.82
CA GLY A 135 30.86 -11.06 -2.29
C GLY A 135 30.54 -12.40 -2.99
N GLY A 136 29.54 -12.35 -3.86
CA GLY A 136 29.31 -13.32 -4.94
C GLY A 136 27.98 -12.97 -5.61
N GLY A 137 27.91 -12.62 -6.89
CA GLY A 137 28.52 -13.33 -8.00
C GLY A 137 27.39 -14.06 -8.71
N TRP A 138 27.03 -13.58 -9.89
CA TRP A 138 25.96 -14.12 -10.72
C TRP A 138 26.26 -15.59 -11.03
N GLY A 139 25.33 -16.49 -10.75
CA GLY A 139 25.53 -17.93 -10.92
C GLY A 139 24.21 -18.66 -11.01
N THR A 140 23.58 -18.59 -12.19
CA THR A 140 22.43 -19.41 -12.56
C THR A 140 22.84 -20.88 -12.70
N SER A 141 22.18 -21.73 -11.92
CA SER A 141 21.62 -23.04 -12.28
C SER A 141 22.36 -23.93 -13.29
N ALA A 142 22.84 -25.10 -12.83
CA ALA A 142 22.36 -26.39 -13.34
C ALA A 142 22.94 -27.54 -12.50
N ALA A 143 22.06 -28.27 -11.82
CA ALA A 143 22.38 -29.55 -11.23
C ALA A 143 22.17 -30.68 -12.26
N ARG A 144 23.04 -31.69 -12.16
CA ARG A 144 22.71 -33.12 -12.12
C ARG A 144 23.06 -34.00 -13.35
N SER A 145 24.19 -34.69 -13.17
CA SER A 145 24.39 -36.16 -13.24
C SER A 145 24.75 -36.89 -14.54
N SER A 146 25.83 -37.68 -14.37
CA SER A 146 26.16 -38.99 -14.97
C SER A 146 26.65 -38.97 -16.42
N ALA A 147 27.54 -39.83 -16.90
CA ALA A 147 28.57 -40.75 -16.38
C ALA A 147 29.22 -41.35 -17.67
N ALA A 148 30.41 -41.94 -17.54
CA ALA A 148 31.16 -42.73 -18.54
C ALA A 148 31.83 -41.92 -19.67
N VAL A 149 33.16 -41.81 -19.76
CA VAL A 149 34.19 -42.84 -20.04
C VAL A 149 33.94 -43.60 -21.34
N GLU A 150 34.65 -43.22 -22.40
CA GLU A 150 35.53 -44.06 -23.24
C GLU A 150 35.87 -43.33 -24.57
N GLU A 151 37.14 -43.00 -24.78
CA GLU A 151 37.82 -43.12 -26.09
C GLU A 151 37.69 -44.57 -26.62
N PRO A 152 37.92 -44.95 -27.91
CA PRO A 152 38.80 -44.37 -28.95
C PRO A 152 38.19 -44.53 -30.39
N PRO A 153 38.93 -44.91 -31.46
CA PRO A 153 39.90 -44.16 -32.27
C PRO A 153 39.51 -44.04 -33.77
N PHE A 154 40.13 -43.09 -34.48
CA PHE A 154 40.93 -43.23 -35.73
C PHE A 154 41.04 -41.88 -36.46
#